data_AF-A0AAW1KHS2-F1
#
_entry.id   AF-A0AAW1KHS2-F1
#
_cell.length_a   1.000
_cell.length_b   1.000
_cell.length_c   1.000
_cell.angle_alpha   90.00
_cell.angle_beta   90.00
_cell.angle_gamma   90.00
#
_symmetry.space_group_name_H-M   'P 1'
#
loop_
_entity.id
_entity.type
_entity.pdbx_description
1 polymer ?
#
loop_
_entity_poly.entity_id
_entity_poly.type
_entity_poly.pdbx_seq_one_letter_code
_entity_poly.pdbx_strand_id
1 'polypeptide(L)'
;MTRTTSEKLLIELKNILHEKVYRGGLEPIPSEKAMLATLWYLAKGETIISVADRFNISLSSAHSIINNVVSAMNKLLKKYIVWPSHNFSKQVGIQM
;
A
#
# COMPACT_ATOMS: atom_id res chain seq x y z
N MET A 1 7.43 -0.71 12.93
CA MET A 1 5.97 -0.91 12.84
C MET A 1 5.59 -2.12 13.65
N THR A 2 4.60 -2.02 14.54
CA THR A 2 4.03 -3.21 15.20
C THR A 2 3.19 -4.00 14.18
N ARG A 3 3.13 -5.32 14.34
CA ARG A 3 2.38 -6.24 13.48
C ARG A 3 0.89 -5.85 13.32
N THR A 4 0.30 -5.36 14.40
CA THR A 4 -1.10 -4.90 14.43
C THR A 4 -1.34 -3.69 13.52
N THR A 5 -0.35 -2.81 13.36
CA THR A 5 -0.47 -1.64 12.48
C THR A 5 -0.42 -2.04 11.01
N SER A 6 0.44 -2.99 10.63
CA SER A 6 0.46 -3.51 9.25
C SER A 6 -0.83 -4.25 8.88
N GLU A 7 -1.40 -5.03 9.80
CA GLU A 7 -2.66 -5.76 9.58
C GLU A 7 -3.83 -4.79 9.37
N LYS A 8 -3.90 -3.72 10.18
CA LYS A 8 -4.92 -2.65 10.01
C LYS A 8 -4.83 -1.96 8.66
N LEU A 9 -3.61 -1.64 8.19
CA LEU A 9 -3.41 -1.04 6.88
C LEU A 9 -3.81 -1.99 5.75
N LEU A 10 -3.52 -3.29 5.88
CA LEU A 10 -3.92 -4.29 4.90
C LEU A 10 -5.45 -4.38 4.77
N ILE A 11 -6.18 -4.33 5.89
CA ILE A 11 -7.66 -4.34 5.89
C ILE A 11 -8.20 -3.09 5.17
N GLU A 12 -7.67 -1.91 5.51
CA GLU A 12 -8.08 -0.65 4.87
C GLU A 12 -7.76 -0.65 3.36
N LEU A 13 -6.59 -1.17 2.97
CA LEU A 13 -6.21 -1.32 1.58
C LEU A 13 -7.11 -2.31 0.83
N LYS A 14 -7.47 -3.45 1.44
CA LYS A 14 -8.42 -4.41 0.87
C LYS A 14 -9.78 -3.78 0.60
N ASN A 15 -10.26 -2.92 1.49
CA ASN A 15 -11.53 -2.21 1.28
C ASN A 15 -11.49 -1.27 0.07
N ILE A 16 -10.33 -0.68 -0.24
CA ILE A 16 -10.16 0.24 -1.38
C ILE A 16 -9.82 -0.50 -2.67
N LEU A 17 -9.01 -1.55 -2.56
CA LEU A 17 -8.62 -2.43 -3.64
C LEU A 17 -9.67 -3.52 -3.75
N HIS A 18 -10.81 -3.20 -4.34
CA HIS A 18 -11.87 -4.17 -4.60
C HIS A 18 -11.24 -5.40 -5.26
N GLU A 19 -11.36 -6.57 -4.63
CA GLU A 19 -10.76 -7.79 -5.16
C GLU A 19 -11.34 -8.04 -6.55
N LYS A 20 -10.45 -8.26 -7.53
CA LYS A 20 -10.89 -8.55 -8.89
C LYS A 20 -11.65 -9.87 -8.85
N VAL A 21 -12.93 -9.83 -9.21
CA VAL A 21 -13.73 -11.04 -9.42
C VAL A 21 -13.02 -11.91 -10.44
N TYR A 22 -12.75 -13.17 -10.08
CA TYR A 22 -12.14 -14.12 -10.99
C TYR A 22 -13.07 -14.35 -12.20
N ARG A 23 -12.57 -14.05 -13.39
CA ARG A 23 -13.31 -14.20 -14.66
C ARG A 23 -12.74 -15.31 -15.56
N GLY A 24 -11.90 -16.18 -14.99
CA GLY A 24 -11.14 -17.20 -15.72
C GLY A 24 -9.72 -16.75 -16.07
N GLY A 25 -8.85 -17.71 -16.40
CA GLY A 25 -7.44 -17.48 -16.74
C GLY A 25 -6.51 -17.60 -15.52
N LEU A 26 -5.60 -16.64 -15.34
CA LEU A 26 -4.70 -16.57 -14.18
C LEU A 26 -5.47 -16.14 -12.93
N GLU A 27 -5.15 -16.78 -11.79
CA GLU A 27 -5.75 -16.43 -10.51
C GLU A 27 -5.50 -14.96 -10.14
N PRO A 28 -6.48 -14.25 -9.55
CA PRO A 28 -6.29 -12.87 -9.12
C PRO A 28 -5.21 -12.81 -8.04
N ILE A 29 -4.32 -11.83 -8.16
CA ILE A 29 -3.24 -11.66 -7.17
C ILE A 29 -3.85 -11.20 -5.84
N PRO A 30 -3.60 -11.91 -4.73
CA PRO A 30 -4.13 -11.53 -3.42
C PRO A 30 -3.66 -10.14 -3.00
N SER A 31 -4.54 -9.38 -2.33
CA SER A 31 -4.25 -8.02 -1.87
C SER A 31 -3.01 -7.92 -0.96
N GLU A 32 -2.72 -8.98 -0.21
CA GLU A 32 -1.50 -9.08 0.60
C GLU A 32 -0.23 -9.15 -0.26
N LYS A 33 -0.22 -10.04 -1.26
CA LYS A 33 0.90 -10.14 -2.21
C LYS A 33 1.10 -8.82 -2.95
N ALA A 34 0.01 -8.16 -3.33
CA ALA A 34 0.02 -6.85 -3.95
C ALA A 34 0.64 -5.75 -3.05
N MET A 35 0.24 -5.71 -1.78
CA MET A 35 0.81 -4.79 -0.80
C MET A 35 2.30 -5.04 -0.59
N LEU A 36 2.72 -6.31 -0.46
CA LEU A 36 4.13 -6.67 -0.27
C LEU A 36 4.99 -6.33 -1.47
N ALA A 37 4.52 -6.60 -2.70
CA ALA A 37 5.23 -6.25 -3.93
C ALA A 37 5.41 -4.73 -4.05
N THR A 38 4.37 -3.96 -3.71
CA THR A 38 4.43 -2.49 -3.71
C THR A 38 5.38 -1.97 -2.65
N LEU A 39 5.31 -2.49 -1.42
CA LEU A 39 6.21 -2.10 -0.34
C LEU A 39 7.67 -2.40 -0.69
N TRP A 40 7.93 -3.56 -1.30
CA TRP A 40 9.26 -3.92 -1.77
C TRP A 40 9.77 -2.94 -2.83
N TYR A 41 8.95 -2.65 -3.83
CA TYR A 41 9.27 -1.68 -4.89
C TYR A 41 9.63 -0.31 -4.30
N LEU A 42 8.79 0.22 -3.41
CA LEU A 42 8.99 1.54 -2.80
C LEU A 42 10.20 1.58 -1.85
N ALA A 43 10.46 0.50 -1.11
CA ALA A 43 11.54 0.45 -0.14
C ALA A 43 12.92 0.23 -0.77
N LYS A 44 13.00 -0.58 -1.83
CA LYS A 44 14.27 -0.93 -2.49
C LYS A 44 14.60 -0.05 -3.69
N GLY A 45 13.61 0.51 -4.38
CA GLY A 45 13.83 1.26 -5.61
C GLY A 45 14.28 0.38 -6.80
N GLU A 46 13.94 -0.91 -6.78
CA GLU A 46 14.24 -1.84 -7.88
C GLU A 46 13.33 -1.59 -9.10
N THR A 47 13.73 -2.13 -10.26
CA THR A 47 12.89 -2.09 -11.46
C THR A 47 11.65 -2.96 -11.28
N ILE A 48 10.54 -2.58 -11.92
CA ILE A 48 9.28 -3.35 -11.87
C ILE A 48 9.49 -4.78 -12.40
N ILE A 49 10.43 -4.99 -13.33
CA ILE A 49 10.81 -6.31 -13.84
C ILE A 49 11.38 -7.20 -12.72
N SER A 50 12.30 -6.67 -11.91
CA SER A 50 12.87 -7.38 -10.75
C SER A 50 11.77 -7.76 -9.75
N VAL A 51 10.85 -6.83 -9.48
CA VAL A 51 9.71 -7.10 -8.59
C VAL A 51 8.77 -8.15 -9.18
N ALA A 52 8.51 -8.11 -10.48
CA ALA A 52 7.66 -9.05 -11.17
C ALA A 52 8.21 -10.49 -11.07
N ASP A 53 9.50 -10.64 -11.34
CA ASP A 53 10.21 -11.91 -11.22
C ASP A 53 10.18 -12.43 -9.77
N ARG A 54 10.52 -11.56 -8.81
CA ARG A 54 10.58 -11.91 -7.38
C ARG A 54 9.25 -12.38 -6.79
N PHE A 55 8.14 -11.76 -7.21
CA PHE A 55 6.81 -12.11 -6.72
C PHE A 55 6.09 -13.13 -7.61
N ASN A 56 6.76 -13.62 -8.66
CA ASN A 56 6.24 -14.51 -9.69
C ASN A 56 4.89 -13.99 -10.24
N ILE A 57 4.91 -12.77 -10.78
CA ILE A 57 3.76 -12.09 -11.37
C ILE A 57 4.15 -11.56 -12.75
N SER A 58 3.19 -11.45 -13.68
CA SER A 58 3.49 -10.85 -14.98
C SER A 58 3.88 -9.37 -14.83
N LEU A 59 4.74 -8.88 -15.71
CA LEU A 59 5.18 -7.48 -15.70
C LEU A 59 4.01 -6.48 -15.72
N SER A 60 3.02 -6.76 -16.58
CA SER A 60 1.80 -5.94 -16.67
C SER A 60 0.99 -5.94 -15.38
N SER A 61 0.91 -7.09 -14.70
CA SER A 61 0.25 -7.21 -13.40
C SER A 61 1.01 -6.47 -12.30
N ALA A 62 2.34 -6.59 -12.28
CA ALA A 62 3.20 -5.88 -11.34
C ALA A 62 3.00 -4.36 -11.45
N HIS A 63 3.06 -3.82 -12.67
CA HIS A 63 2.83 -2.41 -12.92
C HIS A 63 1.44 -1.97 -12.48
N SER A 64 0.40 -2.73 -12.85
CA SER A 64 -0.99 -2.42 -12.49
C SER A 64 -1.20 -2.42 -10.97
N ILE A 65 -0.66 -3.42 -10.27
CA ILE A 65 -0.84 -3.59 -8.84
C ILE A 65 -0.12 -2.50 -8.06
N ILE A 66 1.14 -2.20 -8.40
CA ILE A 66 1.92 -1.15 -7.75
C ILE A 66 1.18 0.19 -7.88
N ASN A 67 0.71 0.54 -9.08
CA ASN A 67 -0.05 1.77 -9.30
C ASN A 67 -1.36 1.80 -8.49
N ASN A 68 -2.11 0.70 -8.47
CA ASN A 68 -3.37 0.61 -7.73
C ASN A 68 -3.15 0.78 -6.22
N VAL A 69 -2.15 0.10 -5.66
CA VAL A 69 -1.82 0.17 -4.23
C VAL A 69 -1.34 1.58 -3.87
N VAL A 70 -0.45 2.19 -4.67
CA VAL A 70 0.01 3.57 -4.45
C VAL A 70 -1.15 4.56 -4.53
N SER A 71 -2.06 4.39 -5.49
CA SER A 71 -3.28 5.21 -5.59
C SER A 71 -4.20 5.05 -4.37
N ALA A 72 -4.37 3.82 -3.88
CA ALA A 72 -5.12 3.55 -2.65
C ALA A 72 -4.44 4.20 -1.42
N MET A 73 -3.12 4.11 -1.31
CA MET A 73 -2.35 4.78 -0.26
C MET A 73 -2.54 6.30 -0.32
N ASN A 74 -2.51 6.91 -1.52
CA ASN A 74 -2.75 8.34 -1.71
C ASN A 74 -4.11 8.80 -1.16
N LYS A 75 -5.16 7.97 -1.29
CA LYS A 75 -6.47 8.26 -0.69
C LYS A 75 -6.42 8.23 0.84
N LEU A 76 -5.61 7.34 1.41
CA LEU A 76 -5.41 7.21 2.85
C LEU A 76 -4.46 8.27 3.44
N LEU A 77 -3.60 8.91 2.64
CA LEU A 77 -2.64 9.91 3.14
C LEU A 77 -3.33 11.02 3.93
N LYS A 78 -4.48 11.52 3.48
CA LYS A 78 -5.23 12.58 4.18
C LYS A 78 -5.72 12.16 5.57
N LYS A 79 -5.95 10.86 5.79
CA LYS A 79 -6.39 10.29 7.08
C LYS A 79 -5.23 10.14 8.07
N TYR A 80 -4.04 9.79 7.58
CA TYR A 80 -2.91 9.40 8.43
C TYR A 80 -1.78 10.44 8.49
N ILE A 81 -1.57 11.21 7.44
CA ILE A 81 -0.57 12.29 7.38
C ILE A 81 -1.29 13.60 7.64
N VAL A 82 -1.27 14.01 8.90
CA VAL A 82 -1.74 15.31 9.35
C VAL A 82 -0.51 16.12 9.73
N TRP A 83 -0.26 17.22 9.02
CA TRP A 83 0.75 18.18 9.47
C TRP A 83 0.30 18.82 10.78
N PRO A 84 1.20 19.03 11.76
CA PRO A 84 0.85 19.71 12.98
C PRO A 84 0.41 21.13 12.64
N SER A 85 -0.89 21.40 12.76
CA SER A 85 -1.40 22.76 12.69
C SER A 85 -1.03 23.48 13.98
N HIS A 86 -0.94 24.82 13.94
CA HIS A 86 -0.48 25.65 15.05
C HIS A 86 -1.27 25.46 16.37
N ASN A 87 -2.42 24.80 16.33
CA ASN A 87 -3.26 24.48 17.48
C ASN A 87 -2.98 23.10 18.10
N PHE A 88 -2.31 22.18 17.40
CA PHE A 88 -1.98 20.84 17.89
C PHE A 88 -0.84 20.88 18.93
N SER A 89 0.10 21.81 18.77
CA SER A 89 1.21 22.04 19.71
C SER A 89 0.77 22.59 21.07
N LYS A 90 -0.45 23.13 21.19
CA LYS A 90 -1.00 23.58 22.48
C LYS A 90 -1.67 22.47 23.29
N GLN A 91 -2.14 21.41 22.63
CA GLN A 91 -2.82 20.28 23.30
C GLN A 91 -1.84 19.16 23.69
N VAL A 92 -0.80 18.94 22.89
CA VAL A 92 0.32 18.08 23.26
C VAL A 92 1.30 18.99 23.98
N GLY A 93 1.28 19.01 25.32
CA GLY A 93 2.07 19.91 26.16
C GLY A 93 3.58 19.84 25.91
N ILE A 94 4.02 20.46 24.83
CA ILE A 94 5.40 20.82 24.55
C ILE A 94 5.45 22.32 24.76
N GLN A 95 5.50 22.70 26.04
CA GLN A 95 5.98 24.03 26.41
C GLN A 95 7.47 24.05 26.05
N MET A 96 7.83 24.86 25.07
CA MET A 96 9.12 25.55 25.05
C MET A 96 8.88 26.98 25.50
#